data_AF-A0A2P4QZZ9-F1
#
_entry.id   AF-A0A2P4QZZ9-F1
#
_cell.length_a   1.000
_cell.length_b   1.000
_cell.length_c   1.000
_cell.angle_alpha   90.00
_cell.angle_beta   90.00
_cell.angle_gamma   90.00
#
_symmetry.space_group_name_H-M   'P 1'
#
loop_
_entity.id
_entity.type
_entity.pdbx_description
1 polymer ?
#
loop_
_entity_poly.entity_id
_entity_poly.type
_entity_poly.pdbx_seq_one_letter_code
_entity_poly.pdbx_strand_id
1 'polypeptide(L)'
;MKHTKYLDNKLRRYLNKTIQETRLLIKKFINEQPQTWKLLDIKECIMSHLVAAGCDDLISYIVYEKRDLMLHNPRRYAWSKRESDECNRLIRLIDVKRKILNREIPQIPQQEKKRLNGDCLRKPSDLKIAIDHKNKNAVKGLVRYYSILAMDHTGWMFTVSDELLELLKYNSGKFMYK
;
A
#
# COMPACT_ATOMS: atom_id res chain seq x y z
N MET A 1 3.82 -36.29 21.56
CA MET A 1 2.94 -35.10 21.65
C MET A 1 3.57 -33.86 22.33
N LYS A 2 4.41 -33.98 23.38
CA LYS A 2 4.99 -32.79 24.08
C LYS A 2 6.10 -32.08 23.28
N HIS A 3 6.95 -32.82 22.56
CA HIS A 3 8.09 -32.27 21.80
C HIS A 3 7.65 -31.45 20.57
N THR A 4 6.62 -31.89 19.85
CA THR A 4 6.04 -31.17 18.71
C THR A 4 5.39 -29.84 19.14
N LYS A 5 4.67 -29.82 20.27
CA LYS A 5 4.10 -28.59 20.85
C LYS A 5 5.18 -27.60 21.33
N TYR A 6 6.33 -28.09 21.79
CA TYR A 6 7.46 -27.26 22.19
C TYR A 6 8.18 -26.61 20.98
N LEU A 7 8.40 -27.38 19.92
CA LEU A 7 8.97 -26.88 18.66
C LEU A 7 8.08 -25.80 18.03
N ASP A 8 6.77 -26.01 18.03
CA ASP A 8 5.76 -25.05 17.56
C ASP A 8 5.81 -23.73 18.35
N ASN A 9 5.92 -23.81 19.69
CA ASN A 9 6.08 -22.65 20.55
C ASN A 9 7.42 -21.92 20.36
N LYS A 10 8.50 -22.62 20.00
CA LYS A 10 9.80 -21.99 19.71
C LYS A 10 9.74 -21.25 18.38
N LEU A 11 9.17 -21.87 17.34
CA LEU A 11 8.98 -21.25 16.03
C LEU A 11 8.09 -20.01 16.12
N ARG A 12 6.97 -20.08 16.84
CA ARG A 12 6.07 -18.95 17.07
C ARG A 12 6.77 -17.78 17.76
N ARG A 13 7.61 -18.04 18.76
CA ARG A 13 8.41 -17.00 19.44
C ARG A 13 9.41 -16.34 18.49
N TYR A 14 10.10 -17.14 17.68
CA TYR A 14 11.04 -16.63 16.68
C TYR A 14 10.34 -15.74 15.65
N LEU A 15 9.25 -16.24 15.05
CA LEU A 15 8.46 -15.48 14.07
C LEU A 15 7.93 -14.17 14.66
N ASN A 16 7.37 -14.21 15.87
CA ASN A 16 6.89 -13.00 16.54
C ASN A 16 8.03 -11.99 16.76
N LYS A 17 9.21 -12.45 17.18
CA LYS A 17 10.38 -11.58 17.35
C LYS A 17 10.78 -10.91 16.04
N THR A 18 10.93 -11.69 14.97
CA THR A 18 11.28 -11.18 13.63
C THR A 18 10.25 -10.18 13.10
N ILE A 19 8.96 -10.46 13.31
CA ILE A 19 7.88 -9.53 12.95
C ILE A 19 8.02 -8.20 13.72
N GLN A 20 8.32 -8.24 15.02
CA GLN A 20 8.49 -7.01 15.82
C GLN A 20 9.74 -6.23 15.41
N GLU A 21 10.85 -6.91 15.15
CA GLU A 21 12.08 -6.27 14.65
C GLU A 21 11.84 -5.60 13.29
N THR A 22 11.10 -6.26 12.41
CA THR A 22 10.73 -5.71 11.09
C THR A 22 9.85 -4.48 11.24
N ARG A 23 8.86 -4.51 12.15
CA ARG A 23 8.00 -3.35 12.47
C ARG A 23 8.81 -2.16 12.98
N LEU A 24 9.76 -2.38 13.88
CA LEU A 24 10.64 -1.34 14.39
C LEU A 24 11.53 -0.75 13.29
N LEU A 25 12.07 -1.59 12.41
CA LEU A 25 12.87 -1.15 11.27
C LEU A 25 12.05 -0.27 10.32
N ILE A 26 10.81 -0.65 10.01
CA ILE A 26 9.91 0.15 9.18
C ILE A 26 9.64 1.52 9.83
N LYS A 27 9.32 1.55 11.13
CA LYS A 27 9.11 2.82 11.85
C LYS A 27 10.37 3.69 11.83
N LYS A 28 11.55 3.09 12.03
CA LYS A 28 12.84 3.80 11.93
C LYS A 28 13.05 4.39 10.53
N PHE A 29 12.83 3.60 9.49
CA PHE A 29 12.93 4.06 8.10
C PHE A 29 11.97 5.21 7.78
N ILE A 30 10.71 5.13 8.23
CA ILE A 30 9.73 6.21 8.08
C ILE A 30 10.23 7.50 8.74
N ASN A 31 10.80 7.41 9.94
CA ASN A 31 11.30 8.58 10.66
C ASN A 31 12.51 9.22 9.99
N GLU A 32 13.43 8.40 9.50
CA GLU A 32 14.68 8.88 8.90
C GLU A 32 14.48 9.34 7.45
N GLN A 33 13.59 8.69 6.69
CA GLN A 33 13.42 8.87 5.26
C GLN A 33 11.94 9.00 4.84
N PRO A 34 11.19 9.98 5.37
CA PRO A 34 9.75 10.09 5.16
C PRO A 34 9.36 10.35 3.69
N GLN A 35 10.18 11.09 2.93
CA GLN A 35 9.91 11.33 1.50
C GLN A 35 10.10 10.07 0.67
N THR A 36 11.15 9.29 0.97
CA THR A 36 11.38 7.99 0.34
C THR A 36 10.25 7.02 0.65
N TRP A 37 9.74 7.03 1.89
CA TRP A 37 8.56 6.26 2.27
C TRP A 37 7.34 6.62 1.43
N LYS A 38 7.04 7.91 1.24
CA LYS A 38 5.92 8.35 0.38
C LYS A 38 6.04 7.79 -1.03
N LEU A 39 7.23 7.87 -1.63
CA LEU A 39 7.48 7.33 -2.96
C LEU A 39 7.29 5.81 -2.98
N LEU A 40 7.73 5.11 -1.93
CA LEU A 40 7.56 3.67 -1.80
C LEU A 40 6.08 3.29 -1.66
N ASP A 41 5.31 4.00 -0.84
CA ASP A 41 3.87 3.78 -0.71
C ASP A 41 3.14 4.07 -2.03
N ILE A 42 3.56 5.09 -2.79
CA ILE A 42 3.07 5.43 -4.15
C ILE A 42 3.55 4.47 -5.22
N LYS A 43 4.60 3.68 -4.99
CA LYS A 43 5.02 2.65 -5.95
C LYS A 43 4.33 1.33 -5.66
N GLU A 44 4.46 0.85 -4.42
CA GLU A 44 4.15 -0.53 -4.04
C GLU A 44 2.76 -0.71 -3.40
N CYS A 45 1.97 0.36 -3.22
CA CYS A 45 0.65 0.33 -2.56
C CYS A 45 0.78 -0.27 -1.14
N ILE A 46 1.70 0.26 -0.33
CA ILE A 46 2.02 -0.34 0.97
C ILE A 46 0.79 -0.36 1.87
N MET A 47 0.00 0.73 1.90
CA MET A 47 -1.21 0.77 2.73
C MET A 47 -2.16 -0.39 2.45
N SER A 48 -2.42 -0.74 1.19
CA SER A 48 -3.26 -1.89 0.81
C SER A 48 -2.75 -3.20 1.42
N HIS A 49 -1.43 -3.43 1.36
CA HIS A 49 -0.80 -4.61 1.94
C HIS A 49 -0.88 -4.63 3.46
N LEU A 50 -0.66 -3.48 4.12
CA LEU A 50 -0.78 -3.35 5.57
C LEU A 50 -2.21 -3.64 6.04
N VAL A 51 -3.21 -3.14 5.30
CA VAL A 51 -4.63 -3.39 5.59
C VAL A 51 -4.97 -4.87 5.47
N ALA A 52 -4.57 -5.51 4.36
CA ALA A 52 -4.82 -6.92 4.11
C ALA A 52 -4.11 -7.83 5.14
N ALA A 53 -2.91 -7.44 5.57
CA ALA A 53 -2.14 -8.15 6.60
C ALA A 53 -2.62 -7.86 8.05
N GLY A 54 -3.55 -6.93 8.26
CA GLY A 54 -4.00 -6.54 9.60
C GLY A 54 -2.92 -5.86 10.43
N CYS A 55 -1.99 -5.12 9.80
CA CYS A 55 -0.91 -4.39 10.46
C CYS A 55 -1.39 -3.06 11.08
N ASP A 56 -2.39 -3.14 11.96
CA ASP A 56 -3.08 -1.97 12.55
C ASP A 56 -2.16 -1.00 13.28
N ASP A 57 -1.06 -1.51 13.85
CA ASP A 57 -0.04 -0.71 14.54
C ASP A 57 0.74 0.19 13.58
N LEU A 58 1.13 -0.33 12.41
CA LEU A 58 1.82 0.45 11.39
C LEU A 58 0.84 1.40 10.68
N ILE A 59 -0.39 0.95 10.43
CA ILE A 59 -1.44 1.82 9.88
C ILE A 59 -1.65 3.00 10.82
N SER A 60 -1.87 2.74 12.11
CA SER A 60 -2.08 3.79 13.12
C SER A 60 -0.88 4.73 13.22
N TYR A 61 0.34 4.19 13.15
CA TYR A 61 1.56 4.99 13.14
C TYR A 61 1.59 5.98 11.96
N ILE A 62 1.24 5.51 10.76
CA ILE A 62 1.24 6.31 9.53
C ILE A 62 0.12 7.35 9.54
N VAL A 63 -1.12 6.94 9.86
CA VAL A 63 -2.31 7.80 9.70
C VAL A 63 -2.62 8.69 10.91
N TYR A 64 -2.14 8.34 12.10
CA TYR A 64 -2.37 9.12 13.32
C TYR A 64 -1.10 9.78 13.84
N GLU A 65 -0.08 8.99 14.18
CA GLU A 65 1.12 9.51 14.85
C GLU A 65 1.98 10.37 13.92
N LYS A 66 2.03 10.02 12.63
CA LYS A 66 2.81 10.71 11.59
C LYS A 66 1.93 11.42 10.57
N ARG A 67 0.71 11.77 10.95
CA ARG A 67 -0.26 12.42 10.05
C ARG A 67 0.31 13.66 9.37
N ASP A 68 0.99 14.53 10.12
CA ASP A 68 1.49 15.82 9.62
C ASP A 68 2.54 15.65 8.52
N LEU A 69 3.18 14.47 8.46
CA LEU A 69 4.10 14.12 7.40
C LEU A 69 3.37 13.68 6.13
N MET A 70 2.05 13.46 6.15
CA MET A 70 1.23 13.04 5.01
C MET A 70 1.84 11.86 4.24
N LEU A 71 2.17 10.80 4.97
CA LEU A 71 2.97 9.67 4.48
C LEU A 71 2.22 8.73 3.52
N HIS A 72 0.90 8.84 3.47
CA HIS A 72 0.04 8.01 2.63
C HIS A 72 -0.79 8.89 1.71
N ASN A 73 -0.91 8.47 0.45
CA ASN A 73 -1.76 9.10 -0.56
C ASN A 73 -2.82 8.09 -1.04
N PRO A 74 -4.13 8.34 -0.84
CA PRO A 74 -5.19 7.47 -1.32
C PRO A 74 -5.07 7.25 -2.83
N ARG A 75 -4.94 5.99 -3.26
CA ARG A 75 -4.86 5.67 -4.69
C ARG A 75 -6.16 5.08 -5.22
N ARG A 76 -6.68 5.70 -6.29
CA ARG A 76 -7.82 5.22 -7.10
C ARG A 76 -7.44 4.75 -8.50
N TYR A 77 -6.36 5.30 -9.04
CA TYR A 77 -5.92 5.01 -10.40
C TYR A 77 -4.58 4.29 -10.33
N ALA A 78 -4.53 3.10 -10.91
CA ALA A 78 -3.26 2.51 -11.30
C ALA A 78 -2.75 3.24 -12.54
N TRP A 79 -1.44 3.23 -12.73
CA TRP A 79 -0.89 3.47 -14.06
C TRP A 79 -1.53 2.47 -14.99
N SER A 80 -2.06 2.93 -16.13
CA SER A 80 -2.53 2.02 -17.15
C SER A 80 -1.42 1.03 -17.49
N LYS A 81 -1.78 -0.16 -17.96
CA LYS A 81 -0.78 -1.15 -18.38
C LYS A 81 0.23 -0.53 -19.37
N ARG A 82 -0.25 0.35 -20.25
CA ARG A 82 0.56 1.13 -21.18
C ARG A 82 1.57 2.06 -20.48
N GLU A 83 1.12 2.86 -19.53
CA GLU A 83 2.00 3.77 -18.78
C GLU A 83 3.02 3.00 -17.94
N SER A 84 2.60 1.89 -17.33
CA SER A 84 3.49 1.01 -16.57
C SER A 84 4.54 0.35 -17.47
N ASP A 85 4.13 -0.14 -18.65
CA ASP A 85 5.03 -0.75 -19.63
C ASP A 85 6.01 0.26 -20.21
N GLU A 86 5.57 1.49 -20.47
CA GLU A 86 6.44 2.57 -20.95
C GLU A 86 7.44 3.00 -19.88
N CYS A 87 7.03 3.12 -18.61
CA CYS A 87 7.97 3.36 -17.52
C CYS A 87 8.99 2.23 -17.38
N ASN A 88 8.55 0.97 -17.43
CA ASN A 88 9.45 -0.18 -17.41
C ASN A 88 10.42 -0.17 -18.60
N ARG A 89 9.96 0.24 -19.78
CA ARG A 89 10.81 0.42 -20.97
C ARG A 89 11.86 1.51 -20.76
N LEU A 90 11.46 2.67 -20.24
CA LEU A 90 12.38 3.78 -19.96
C LEU A 90 13.43 3.39 -18.91
N ILE A 91 13.03 2.70 -17.84
CA ILE A 91 13.96 2.17 -16.82
C ILE A 91 14.97 1.22 -17.46
N ARG A 92 14.52 0.27 -18.28
CA ARG A 92 15.42 -0.63 -19.02
C ARG A 92 16.37 0.12 -19.94
N LEU A 93 15.91 1.15 -20.64
CA LEU A 93 16.76 1.98 -21.50
C LEU A 93 17.81 2.76 -20.71
N ILE A 94 17.45 3.28 -19.53
CA ILE A 94 18.38 3.95 -18.61
C ILE A 94 19.43 2.95 -18.09
N ASP A 95 19.01 1.74 -17.72
CA ASP A 95 19.92 0.68 -17.27
C ASP A 95 20.87 0.22 -18.39
N VAL A 96 20.36 0.07 -19.62
CA VAL A 96 21.18 -0.22 -20.81
C VAL A 96 22.17 0.92 -21.08
N LYS A 97 21.73 2.18 -21.03
CA LYS A 97 22.63 3.34 -21.19
C LYS A 97 23.72 3.37 -20.12
N ARG A 98 23.38 3.08 -18.86
CA ARG A 98 24.35 2.96 -17.75
C ARG A 98 25.36 1.83 -17.99
N LYS A 99 24.91 0.66 -18.46
CA LYS A 99 25.79 -0.47 -18.78
C LYS A 99 26.72 -0.19 -19.96
N ILE A 100 26.21 0.44 -21.02
CA ILE A 100 27.02 0.91 -22.17
C ILE A 100 28.09 1.90 -21.71
N LEU A 101 27.71 2.86 -20.86
CA LEU A 101 28.66 3.83 -20.29
C LEU A 101 29.74 3.15 -19.45
N ASN A 102 29.39 2.08 -18.75
CA ASN A 102 30.30 1.29 -17.92
C ASN A 102 31.07 0.18 -18.70
N ARG A 103 31.00 0.17 -20.05
CA ARG A 103 31.63 -0.83 -20.94
C ARG A 103 31.23 -2.29 -20.68
N GLU A 104 30.06 -2.52 -20.07
CA GLU A 104 29.47 -3.85 -19.93
C GLU A 104 28.56 -4.12 -21.13
N ILE A 105 28.82 -5.18 -21.89
CA ILE A 105 28.09 -5.53 -23.13
C ILE A 105 26.65 -5.94 -22.77
N PRO A 106 25.60 -5.19 -23.17
CA PRO A 106 24.22 -5.57 -22.89
C PRO A 106 23.64 -6.37 -24.06
N GLN A 107 23.12 -7.58 -23.77
CA GLN A 107 22.24 -8.33 -24.68
C GLN A 107 20.91 -7.56 -24.84
N ILE A 108 20.52 -7.25 -26.07
CA ILE A 108 19.28 -6.53 -26.41
C ILE A 108 18.10 -7.53 -26.46
N PRO A 109 17.07 -7.46 -25.60
CA PRO A 109 15.91 -8.33 -25.73
C PRO A 109 14.96 -7.80 -26.81
N GLN A 110 14.67 -8.65 -27.80
CA GLN A 110 13.66 -8.38 -28.84
C GLN A 110 12.25 -8.32 -28.23
N GLN A 111 11.47 -7.33 -28.65
CA GLN A 111 10.11 -7.05 -28.16
C GLN A 111 9.05 -7.84 -28.94
N GLU A 112 8.18 -8.57 -28.22
CA GLU A 112 6.88 -8.99 -28.76
C GLU A 112 5.81 -7.94 -28.43
N LYS A 113 5.23 -7.33 -29.47
CA LYS A 113 4.05 -6.44 -29.36
C LYS A 113 2.79 -7.28 -29.29
N LYS A 114 2.22 -7.47 -28.10
CA LYS A 114 0.79 -7.83 -27.94
C LYS A 114 0.00 -6.58 -27.55
N ARG A 115 -0.84 -6.11 -28.49
CA ARG A 115 -1.85 -5.08 -28.22
C ARG A 115 -2.98 -5.71 -27.41
N LEU A 116 -3.29 -5.16 -26.24
CA LEU A 116 -4.51 -5.48 -25.50
C LEU A 116 -5.13 -4.18 -24.97
N ASN A 117 -6.46 -4.14 -25.07
CA ASN A 117 -7.32 -2.98 -24.94
C ASN A 117 -7.14 -2.23 -23.62
N GLY A 118 -7.13 -0.91 -23.73
CA GLY A 118 -7.04 0.00 -22.61
C GLY A 118 -8.38 0.10 -21.90
N ASP A 119 -8.38 -0.31 -20.65
CA ASP A 119 -9.11 0.39 -19.62
C ASP A 119 -8.14 0.58 -18.46
N CYS A 120 -8.08 1.79 -17.92
CA CYS A 120 -7.41 2.03 -16.65
C CYS A 120 -8.18 1.22 -15.60
N LEU A 121 -7.72 0.01 -15.28
CA LEU A 121 -8.33 -0.82 -14.23
C LEU A 121 -8.33 -0.02 -12.94
N ARG A 122 -9.50 0.53 -12.60
CA ARG A 122 -9.76 1.20 -11.33
C ARG A 122 -9.43 0.21 -10.22
N LYS A 123 -8.36 0.46 -9.46
CA LYS A 123 -8.00 -0.38 -8.32
C LYS A 123 -8.92 -0.04 -7.14
N PRO A 124 -9.31 -1.02 -6.32
CA PRO A 124 -10.02 -0.73 -5.08
C PRO A 124 -9.13 0.17 -4.22
N SER A 125 -9.71 1.23 -3.65
CA SER A 125 -8.98 2.12 -2.75
C SER A 125 -8.62 1.38 -1.47
N ASP A 126 -7.59 1.86 -0.76
CA ASP A 126 -7.17 1.28 0.53
C ASP A 126 -8.33 1.21 1.54
N LEU A 127 -9.24 2.18 1.48
CA LEU A 127 -10.45 2.20 2.29
C LEU A 127 -11.45 1.12 1.89
N LYS A 128 -11.67 0.89 0.58
CA LYS A 128 -12.50 -0.22 0.10
C LYS A 128 -11.92 -1.57 0.53
N ILE A 129 -10.61 -1.74 0.41
CA ILE A 129 -9.90 -2.94 0.87
C ILE A 129 -10.13 -3.13 2.38
N ALA A 130 -10.04 -2.06 3.19
CA ALA A 130 -10.27 -2.13 4.63
C ALA A 130 -11.71 -2.53 5.00
N ILE A 131 -12.70 -2.02 4.26
CA ILE A 131 -14.12 -2.38 4.42
C ILE A 131 -14.32 -3.86 4.09
N ASP A 132 -13.78 -4.32 2.96
CA ASP A 132 -13.95 -5.69 2.48
C ASP A 132 -13.29 -6.71 3.43
N HIS A 133 -12.13 -6.36 4.01
CA HIS A 133 -11.45 -7.16 5.05
C HIS A 133 -12.08 -7.02 6.44
N LYS A 134 -13.13 -6.20 6.59
CA LYS A 134 -13.77 -5.85 7.87
C LYS A 134 -12.78 -5.35 8.92
N ASN A 135 -11.67 -4.75 8.51
CA ASN A 135 -10.66 -4.20 9.42
C ASN A 135 -11.16 -2.85 9.99
N LYS A 136 -11.84 -2.92 11.14
CA LYS A 136 -12.45 -1.76 11.80
C LYS A 136 -11.44 -0.65 12.12
N ASN A 137 -10.23 -1.02 12.53
CA ASN A 137 -9.20 -0.06 12.93
C ASN A 137 -8.68 0.69 11.70
N ALA A 138 -8.38 -0.05 10.62
CA ALA A 138 -8.00 0.55 9.34
C ALA A 138 -9.10 1.44 8.78
N VAL A 139 -10.37 0.99 8.77
CA VAL A 139 -11.51 1.81 8.30
C VAL A 139 -11.60 3.11 9.10
N LYS A 140 -11.58 3.04 10.44
CA LYS A 140 -11.65 4.24 11.29
C LYS A 140 -10.46 5.17 11.05
N GLY A 141 -9.26 4.61 10.91
CA GLY A 141 -8.02 5.33 10.61
C GLY A 141 -8.08 6.07 9.29
N LEU A 142 -8.34 5.35 8.21
CA LEU A 142 -8.36 5.88 6.85
C LEU A 142 -9.48 6.90 6.66
N VAL A 143 -10.70 6.64 7.16
CA VAL A 143 -11.80 7.62 7.10
C VAL A 143 -11.40 8.92 7.80
N ARG A 144 -10.91 8.84 9.04
CA ARG A 144 -10.52 10.05 9.78
C ARG A 144 -9.38 10.80 9.07
N TYR A 145 -8.37 10.07 8.61
CA TYR A 145 -7.22 10.64 7.92
C TYR A 145 -7.63 11.33 6.61
N TYR A 146 -8.44 10.67 5.78
CA TYR A 146 -8.90 11.25 4.52
C TYR A 146 -9.87 12.40 4.74
N SER A 147 -10.84 12.31 5.65
CA SER A 147 -11.79 13.39 5.90
C SER A 147 -11.10 14.68 6.36
N ILE A 148 -10.07 14.57 7.19
CA ILE A 148 -9.31 15.73 7.69
C ILE A 148 -8.55 16.39 6.55
N LEU A 149 -7.85 15.59 5.74
CA LEU A 149 -6.99 16.09 4.67
C LEU A 149 -7.75 16.42 3.37
N ALA A 150 -8.99 15.93 3.22
CA ALA A 150 -9.87 16.24 2.10
C ALA A 150 -10.33 17.70 2.07
N MET A 151 -10.28 18.41 3.21
CA MET A 151 -10.58 19.84 3.26
C MET A 151 -9.54 20.66 2.50
N ASP A 152 -8.30 20.18 2.47
CA ASP A 152 -7.17 20.87 1.84
C ASP A 152 -6.77 20.23 0.48
N HIS A 153 -7.23 19.01 0.20
CA HIS A 153 -6.87 18.24 -0.99
C HIS A 153 -8.09 17.62 -1.68
N THR A 154 -8.54 18.25 -2.78
CA THR A 154 -9.73 17.84 -3.56
C THR A 154 -9.64 16.40 -4.08
N GLY A 155 -8.46 15.91 -4.46
CA GLY A 155 -8.25 14.52 -4.89
C GLY A 155 -8.63 13.48 -3.82
N TRP A 156 -8.52 13.84 -2.54
CA TRP A 156 -8.81 12.95 -1.41
C TRP A 156 -10.31 12.96 -1.08
N MET A 157 -10.98 14.09 -1.31
CA MET A 157 -12.44 14.22 -1.21
C MET A 157 -13.15 13.25 -2.16
N PHE A 158 -12.72 13.16 -3.42
CA PHE A 158 -13.29 12.21 -4.39
C PHE A 158 -13.17 10.75 -3.97
N THR A 159 -12.13 10.40 -3.21
CA THR A 159 -11.97 9.05 -2.67
C THR A 159 -13.05 8.80 -1.65
N VAL A 160 -13.06 9.57 -0.55
CA VAL A 160 -14.05 9.45 0.53
C VAL A 160 -15.49 9.46 0.01
N SER A 161 -15.83 10.41 -0.86
CA SER A 161 -17.20 10.60 -1.37
C SER A 161 -17.76 9.39 -2.10
N ASP A 162 -16.92 8.67 -2.84
CA ASP A 162 -17.37 7.52 -3.62
C ASP A 162 -17.47 6.25 -2.76
N GLU A 163 -16.65 6.14 -1.71
CA GLU A 163 -16.81 5.06 -0.72
C GLU A 163 -17.91 5.31 0.32
N LEU A 164 -18.57 6.47 0.31
CA LEU A 164 -19.64 6.83 1.26
C LEU A 164 -20.77 5.79 1.30
N LEU A 165 -21.22 5.30 0.15
CA LEU A 165 -22.30 4.31 0.08
C LEU A 165 -21.91 2.98 0.74
N GLU A 166 -20.67 2.55 0.56
CA GLU A 166 -20.14 1.33 1.18
C GLU A 166 -19.92 1.52 2.68
N LEU A 167 -19.47 2.71 3.11
CA LEU A 167 -19.36 3.07 4.53
C LEU A 167 -20.72 3.11 5.22
N LEU A 168 -21.76 3.63 4.57
CA LEU A 168 -23.13 3.63 5.10
C LEU A 168 -23.64 2.21 5.34
N LYS A 169 -23.46 1.31 4.36
CA LYS A 169 -23.79 -0.13 4.52
C LYS A 169 -22.96 -0.80 5.62
N TYR A 170 -21.67 -0.49 5.68
CA TYR A 170 -20.77 -1.03 6.70
C TYR A 170 -21.20 -0.60 8.11
N ASN A 171 -21.66 0.64 8.26
CA ASN A 171 -22.15 1.16 9.54
C ASN A 171 -23.59 0.70 9.86
N SER A 172 -24.46 0.50 8.87
CA SER A 172 -25.83 0.00 9.08
C SER A 172 -25.89 -1.44 9.58
N GLY A 173 -24.84 -2.25 9.37
CA GLY A 173 -24.66 -3.54 10.04
C GLY A 173 -24.56 -3.46 11.57
N LYS A 174 -24.32 -2.27 12.16
CA LYS A 174 -24.45 -2.02 13.61
C LYS A 174 -25.88 -1.70 14.05
N PHE A 175 -26.77 -1.34 13.14
CA PHE A 175 -28.17 -0.98 13.44
C PHE A 175 -29.15 -2.13 13.18
N MET A 176 -28.74 -3.18 12.46
CA MET A 176 -29.57 -4.37 12.16
C MET A 176 -29.50 -5.48 13.23
N TYR A 177 -28.76 -5.25 14.31
CA TYR A 177 -28.73 -6.11 15.50
C TYR A 177 -28.82 -5.22 16.75
N LYS A 178 -30.02 -4.72 17.02
CA LYS A 178 -30.44 -4.24 18.34
C LYS A 178 -31.74 -4.91 18.71
#